data_AF-K2N6Z0-F1
#
_entry.id   AF-K2N6Z0-F1
#
_cell.length_a   1.000
_cell.length_b   1.000
_cell.length_c   1.000
_cell.angle_alpha   90.00
_cell.angle_beta   90.00
_cell.angle_gamma   90.00
#
_symmetry.space_group_name_H-M   'P 1'
#
loop_
_entity.id
_entity.type
_entity.pdbx_description
1 polymer ?
#
loop_
_entity_poly.entity_id
_entity_poly.type
_entity_poly.pdbx_seq_one_letter_code
_entity_poly.pdbx_strand_id
1 'polypeptide(L)'
;SSCLCSCKDGWHGASCLPLEVPDTVVPPLPERAVEGDTSCVINRTLKNLALNMWKTHHCYVDVTFSGVGAALTFSLNRMPLHLPINITLTGCRFREGAVLQFVGGAETAVSAGVVIRVSQTVMRSSVVAFMRALPQHCDIAITEIDAVQTFEVELPGTVSKTLSVLLLKNVVLSASTLLFSNVKAYTTSRDAFGLYSIGTLTLVGGSSFYAQYCSFDRYTHLFYLYRLSVSDHSVFALLNNTMPYGVSLLYQHQVFNVSDHSVLRVVGNSGSVSYAICNDDLWTVERSSWLDWRDNDVEVGAMFHDTVSAFVSIDGSSVVTLTGCKMGSTGLSVSLLSQADAGYRFVAGCLMVAGRVLTTAAELERSGITNVTTVAVCGECTKDGDCFAPLTTVTIDCKCQCAAGGHGDVC
;
A
#
# COMPACT_ATOMS: atom_id res chain seq x y z
N SER A 1 -5.25 34.76 13.94
CA SER A 1 -5.30 34.14 15.27
C SER A 1 -4.56 32.81 15.17
N SER A 2 -3.46 32.67 15.90
CA SER A 2 -2.58 31.50 15.86
C SER A 2 -3.21 30.31 16.60
N CYS A 3 -3.75 29.35 15.87
CA CYS A 3 -4.19 28.07 16.44
C CYS A 3 -2.97 27.17 16.65
N LEU A 4 -2.72 26.82 17.92
CA LEU A 4 -1.70 25.85 18.34
C LEU A 4 -2.41 24.52 18.60
N CYS A 5 -2.06 23.48 17.83
CA CYS A 5 -2.46 22.11 18.11
C CYS A 5 -1.62 21.55 19.27
N SER A 6 -2.23 20.73 20.14
CA SER A 6 -1.52 19.94 21.16
C SER A 6 -1.85 18.45 20.98
N CYS A 7 -0.84 17.59 21.11
CA CYS A 7 -1.02 16.14 21.04
C CYS A 7 -1.40 15.58 22.43
N LYS A 8 -2.09 14.44 22.45
CA LYS A 8 -2.43 13.66 23.66
C LYS A 8 -1.15 13.04 24.25
N ASP A 9 -1.13 12.76 25.56
CA ASP A 9 0.05 12.20 26.25
C ASP A 9 0.65 11.01 25.49
N GLY A 10 1.94 11.13 25.11
CA GLY A 10 2.73 10.11 24.39
C GLY A 10 3.09 10.40 22.92
N TRP A 11 2.81 11.60 22.35
CA TRP A 11 2.99 11.89 20.92
C TRP A 11 3.55 13.30 20.65
N HIS A 12 4.43 13.49 19.64
CA HIS A 12 4.99 14.81 19.25
C HIS A 12 5.18 15.00 17.73
N GLY A 13 4.69 16.14 17.18
CA GLY A 13 4.92 16.60 15.79
C GLY A 13 3.72 17.41 15.23
N ALA A 14 3.89 18.10 14.08
CA ALA A 14 2.81 18.87 13.42
C ALA A 14 1.63 18.00 12.91
N SER A 15 1.85 16.69 12.80
CA SER A 15 0.88 15.66 12.41
C SER A 15 0.74 14.54 13.44
N CYS A 16 1.12 14.77 14.71
CA CYS A 16 1.14 13.80 15.81
C CYS A 16 1.54 12.36 15.36
N LEU A 17 2.70 12.23 14.73
CA LEU A 17 3.38 10.95 14.53
C LEU A 17 4.09 10.57 15.84
N PRO A 18 4.31 9.26 16.13
CA PRO A 18 5.18 8.87 17.23
C PRO A 18 6.63 9.08 16.74
N LEU A 19 7.24 10.20 17.12
CA LEU A 19 8.67 10.43 16.97
C LEU A 19 9.32 10.20 18.33
N GLU A 20 9.83 9.01 18.59
CA GLU A 20 10.91 8.88 19.57
C GLU A 20 12.19 9.42 18.91
N VAL A 21 12.57 10.64 19.28
CA VAL A 21 13.92 11.17 19.03
C VAL A 21 14.83 10.58 20.11
N PRO A 22 16.01 10.04 19.75
CA PRO A 22 16.96 9.56 20.74
C PRO A 22 17.61 10.77 21.42
N ASP A 23 17.27 11.03 22.68
CA ASP A 23 18.00 12.01 23.48
C ASP A 23 19.37 11.46 23.86
N THR A 24 20.37 12.18 23.35
CA THR A 24 21.75 12.39 23.81
C THR A 24 22.42 11.35 24.75
N VAL A 25 23.52 10.83 24.20
CA VAL A 25 24.66 10.15 24.81
C VAL A 25 24.90 10.52 26.28
N VAL A 26 24.59 9.58 27.17
CA VAL A 26 25.23 9.49 28.49
C VAL A 26 26.34 8.44 28.38
N PRO A 27 27.59 8.72 28.83
CA PRO A 27 28.64 7.70 28.82
C PRO A 27 28.22 6.52 29.71
N PRO A 28 28.51 5.25 29.33
CA PRO A 28 28.13 4.12 30.16
C PRO A 28 28.90 4.17 31.50
N LEU A 29 28.15 4.27 32.60
CA LEU A 29 28.63 3.88 33.91
C LEU A 29 28.89 2.36 33.93
N PRO A 30 29.87 1.88 34.71
CA PRO A 30 30.39 0.52 34.57
C PRO A 30 29.33 -0.54 34.88
N GLU A 31 29.42 -1.62 34.10
CA GLU A 31 28.58 -2.81 34.09
C GLU A 31 28.06 -3.25 35.46
N ARG A 32 26.75 -3.46 35.53
CA ARG A 32 26.18 -4.52 36.35
C ARG A 32 25.48 -5.50 35.43
N ALA A 33 25.96 -6.73 35.47
CA ALA A 33 25.37 -7.87 34.78
C ALA A 33 23.90 -8.02 35.19
N VAL A 34 23.01 -8.00 34.21
CA VAL A 34 21.64 -8.47 34.32
C VAL A 34 21.42 -9.41 33.13
N GLU A 35 21.32 -10.70 33.41
CA GLU A 35 20.76 -11.68 32.48
C GLU A 35 19.34 -11.23 32.09
N GLY A 36 19.01 -11.11 30.81
CA GLY A 36 17.67 -10.70 30.41
C GLY A 36 17.41 -10.76 28.91
N ASP A 37 16.30 -11.39 28.53
CA ASP A 37 15.94 -11.91 27.21
C ASP A 37 15.64 -10.85 26.11
N THR A 38 16.05 -9.59 26.32
CA THR A 38 15.66 -8.38 25.57
C THR A 38 16.80 -7.69 24.81
N SER A 39 18.00 -8.28 24.75
CA SER A 39 19.12 -7.66 24.03
C SER A 39 18.90 -7.69 22.51
N CYS A 40 19.04 -6.51 21.87
CA CYS A 40 19.05 -6.39 20.42
C CYS A 40 20.25 -7.13 19.83
N VAL A 41 20.08 -7.72 18.64
CA VAL A 41 21.21 -8.19 17.84
C VAL A 41 21.80 -7.00 17.12
N ILE A 42 23.04 -6.64 17.44
CA ILE A 42 23.68 -5.41 16.94
C ILE A 42 24.91 -5.74 16.11
N ASN A 43 25.03 -5.12 14.93
CA ASN A 43 26.26 -5.07 14.11
C ASN A 43 26.89 -6.46 13.85
N ARG A 44 26.07 -7.41 13.41
CA ARG A 44 26.48 -8.79 13.08
C ARG A 44 26.27 -9.05 11.59
N THR A 45 27.09 -9.94 11.02
CA THR A 45 26.84 -10.52 9.69
C THR A 45 26.38 -11.96 9.85
N LEU A 46 25.21 -12.29 9.32
CA LEU A 46 24.55 -13.58 9.50
C LEU A 46 24.13 -14.16 8.14
N LYS A 47 24.15 -15.49 8.02
CA LYS A 47 23.47 -16.19 6.91
C LYS A 47 22.04 -16.54 7.32
N ASN A 48 21.92 -17.35 8.36
CA ASN A 48 20.63 -17.71 8.95
C ASN A 48 20.70 -17.49 10.45
N LEU A 49 19.56 -17.12 11.04
CA LEU A 49 19.41 -16.99 12.48
C LEU A 49 18.26 -17.88 12.95
N ALA A 50 18.56 -18.83 13.82
CA ALA A 50 17.55 -19.60 14.51
C ALA A 50 16.87 -18.70 15.54
N LEU A 51 15.64 -18.29 15.25
CA LEU A 51 14.87 -17.43 16.14
C LEU A 51 14.13 -18.25 17.19
N ASN A 52 14.20 -17.81 18.45
CA ASN A 52 13.30 -18.31 19.47
C ASN A 52 11.94 -17.64 19.30
N MET A 53 10.98 -18.32 18.67
CA MET A 53 9.63 -17.80 18.45
C MET A 53 8.79 -17.65 19.73
N TRP A 54 9.26 -18.16 20.87
CA TRP A 54 8.60 -17.91 22.15
C TRP A 54 8.90 -16.51 22.70
N LYS A 55 9.86 -15.79 22.13
CA LYS A 55 10.11 -14.39 22.48
C LYS A 55 9.03 -13.48 21.92
N THR A 56 8.60 -12.53 22.74
CA THR A 56 7.66 -11.47 22.33
C THR A 56 8.37 -10.27 21.74
N HIS A 57 9.67 -10.07 22.03
CA HIS A 57 10.47 -8.97 21.51
C HIS A 57 11.64 -9.47 20.68
N HIS A 58 11.76 -8.93 19.47
CA HIS A 58 12.87 -9.14 18.57
C HIS A 58 13.39 -7.79 18.06
N CYS A 59 14.69 -7.56 18.16
CA CYS A 59 15.30 -6.29 17.76
C CYS A 59 16.61 -6.54 17.02
N TYR A 60 16.79 -5.89 15.86
CA TYR A 60 17.98 -5.98 15.01
C TYR A 60 18.44 -4.60 14.59
N VAL A 61 19.69 -4.27 14.91
CA VAL A 61 20.30 -2.97 14.59
C VAL A 61 21.58 -3.20 13.80
N ASP A 62 21.67 -2.60 12.61
CA ASP A 62 22.85 -2.69 11.73
C ASP A 62 23.29 -4.12 11.36
N VAL A 63 22.37 -5.08 11.39
CA VAL A 63 22.66 -6.49 11.05
C VAL A 63 22.67 -6.68 9.54
N THR A 64 23.65 -7.42 9.03
CA THR A 64 23.79 -7.77 7.62
C THR A 64 23.44 -9.24 7.39
N PHE A 65 22.49 -9.50 6.50
CA PHE A 65 22.13 -10.82 5.98
C PHE A 65 22.62 -10.93 4.54
N SER A 66 23.40 -11.98 4.21
CA SER A 66 23.98 -12.13 2.88
C SER A 66 24.00 -13.58 2.38
N GLY A 67 23.67 -13.73 1.11
CA GLY A 67 23.82 -14.96 0.34
C GLY A 67 22.50 -15.67 0.06
N VAL A 68 22.50 -16.49 -1.01
CA VAL A 68 21.32 -17.26 -1.41
C VAL A 68 20.92 -18.23 -0.30
N GLY A 69 19.63 -18.24 0.05
CA GLY A 69 19.10 -19.03 1.15
C GLY A 69 19.32 -18.43 2.54
N ALA A 70 19.94 -17.24 2.64
CA ALA A 70 19.96 -16.46 3.87
C ALA A 70 18.56 -15.89 4.14
N ALA A 71 17.97 -16.23 5.28
CA ALA A 71 16.61 -15.83 5.60
C ALA A 71 16.44 -15.48 7.07
N LEU A 72 15.88 -14.30 7.33
CA LEU A 72 15.35 -13.93 8.63
C LEU A 72 13.83 -14.17 8.62
N THR A 73 13.39 -15.19 9.35
CA THR A 73 12.01 -15.72 9.24
C THR A 73 11.25 -15.62 10.55
N PHE A 74 10.20 -14.81 10.58
CA PHE A 74 9.27 -14.74 11.70
C PHE A 74 8.01 -15.55 11.38
N SER A 75 7.85 -16.69 12.04
CA SER A 75 6.62 -17.50 11.96
C SER A 75 5.64 -17.00 13.01
N LEU A 76 4.80 -16.02 12.65
CA LEU A 76 3.90 -15.32 13.58
C LEU A 76 2.90 -16.27 14.23
N ASN A 77 2.45 -17.31 13.50
CA ASN A 77 1.56 -18.34 14.02
C ASN A 77 2.20 -19.27 15.07
N ARG A 78 3.52 -19.17 15.29
CA ARG A 78 4.26 -19.90 16.33
C ARG A 78 4.67 -19.02 17.50
N MET A 79 4.32 -17.74 17.46
CA MET A 79 4.59 -16.79 18.54
C MET A 79 3.47 -16.84 19.60
N PRO A 80 3.73 -16.43 20.85
CA PRO A 80 2.72 -16.38 21.90
C PRO A 80 1.74 -15.21 21.68
N LEU A 81 0.85 -15.33 20.71
CA LEU A 81 -0.06 -14.25 20.25
C LEU A 81 -1.03 -13.72 21.31
N HIS A 82 -1.18 -14.42 22.44
CA HIS A 82 -1.92 -13.92 23.61
C HIS A 82 -1.15 -12.81 24.36
N LEU A 83 0.11 -12.56 23.99
CA LEU A 83 0.94 -11.45 24.46
C LEU A 83 1.24 -10.51 23.28
N PRO A 84 1.48 -9.20 23.55
CA PRO A 84 1.93 -8.28 22.52
C PRO A 84 3.28 -8.71 21.93
N ILE A 85 3.39 -8.73 20.61
CA ILE A 85 4.62 -9.05 19.87
C ILE A 85 5.21 -7.77 19.29
N ASN A 86 6.52 -7.59 19.41
CA ASN A 86 7.25 -6.46 18.84
C ASN A 86 8.49 -6.95 18.08
N ILE A 87 8.58 -6.58 16.80
CA ILE A 87 9.67 -6.94 15.91
C ILE A 87 10.21 -5.66 15.27
N THR A 88 11.46 -5.31 15.58
CA THR A 88 12.11 -4.10 15.07
C THR A 88 13.39 -4.43 14.30
N LEU A 89 13.53 -3.80 13.13
CA LEU A 89 14.73 -3.86 12.28
C LEU A 89 15.07 -2.44 11.84
N THR A 90 16.28 -1.99 12.15
CA THR A 90 16.76 -0.64 11.81
C THR A 90 18.21 -0.71 11.33
N GLY A 91 18.53 -0.05 10.23
CA GLY A 91 19.90 -0.04 9.66
C GLY A 91 20.33 -1.38 9.06
N CYS A 92 19.41 -2.35 8.93
CA CYS A 92 19.73 -3.69 8.45
C CYS A 92 20.08 -3.71 6.96
N ARG A 93 20.85 -4.72 6.55
CA ARG A 93 21.29 -4.90 5.16
C ARG A 93 20.95 -6.31 4.71
N PHE A 94 20.21 -6.45 3.62
CA PHE A 94 19.92 -7.74 2.98
C PHE A 94 20.59 -7.74 1.60
N ARG A 95 21.42 -8.74 1.32
CA ARG A 95 22.23 -8.78 0.10
C ARG A 95 22.30 -10.18 -0.50
N GLU A 96 22.55 -10.24 -1.80
CA GLU A 96 22.93 -11.47 -2.51
C GLU A 96 21.89 -12.60 -2.40
N GLY A 97 20.60 -12.28 -2.47
CA GLY A 97 19.50 -13.23 -2.36
C GLY A 97 18.96 -13.43 -0.94
N ALA A 98 19.39 -12.61 0.02
CA ALA A 98 18.86 -12.68 1.38
C ALA A 98 17.38 -12.23 1.45
N VAL A 99 16.62 -12.85 2.36
CA VAL A 99 15.17 -12.63 2.49
C VAL A 99 14.79 -12.27 3.91
N LEU A 100 13.95 -11.24 4.06
CA LEU A 100 13.21 -10.98 5.29
C LEU A 100 11.78 -11.49 5.10
N GLN A 101 11.32 -12.42 5.94
CA GLN A 101 9.99 -12.99 5.76
C GLN A 101 9.17 -13.07 7.05
N PHE A 102 7.90 -12.73 6.93
CA PHE A 102 6.88 -12.83 7.96
C PHE A 102 5.79 -13.79 7.48
N VAL A 103 5.60 -14.88 8.23
CA VAL A 103 4.76 -16.00 7.84
C VAL A 103 3.61 -16.13 8.83
N GLY A 104 2.39 -15.98 8.31
CA GLY A 104 1.14 -16.17 9.03
C GLY A 104 0.63 -17.61 9.05
N GLY A 105 -0.59 -17.77 9.56
CA GLY A 105 -1.30 -19.06 9.66
C GLY A 105 -2.04 -19.43 8.38
N ALA A 106 -2.72 -20.58 8.39
CA ALA A 106 -3.70 -20.90 7.35
C ALA A 106 -4.92 -19.98 7.42
N GLU A 107 -5.30 -19.59 8.64
CA GLU A 107 -6.36 -18.65 8.95
C GLU A 107 -5.82 -17.57 9.89
N THR A 108 -6.52 -16.44 9.96
CA THR A 108 -6.18 -15.34 10.87
C THR A 108 -6.36 -15.79 12.32
N ALA A 109 -5.33 -15.62 13.14
CA ALA A 109 -5.37 -15.91 14.57
C ALA A 109 -5.69 -14.66 15.39
N VAL A 110 -6.45 -14.82 16.48
CA VAL A 110 -6.66 -13.77 17.48
C VAL A 110 -5.32 -13.43 18.14
N SER A 111 -5.06 -12.13 18.34
CA SER A 111 -3.82 -11.66 18.95
C SER A 111 -4.05 -10.46 19.86
N ALA A 112 -3.20 -10.31 20.87
CA ALA A 112 -3.07 -9.11 21.70
C ALA A 112 -2.38 -7.93 20.97
N GLY A 113 -1.95 -8.13 19.71
CA GLY A 113 -1.33 -7.11 18.87
C GLY A 113 0.08 -7.51 18.44
N VAL A 114 0.42 -7.21 17.19
CA VAL A 114 1.75 -7.49 16.61
C VAL A 114 2.28 -6.24 15.95
N VAL A 115 3.37 -5.69 16.47
CA VAL A 115 4.04 -4.52 15.92
C VAL A 115 5.26 -4.96 15.12
N ILE A 116 5.34 -4.56 13.86
CA ILE A 116 6.49 -4.81 12.98
C ILE A 116 6.99 -3.46 12.46
N ARG A 117 8.26 -3.15 12.72
CA ARG A 117 8.92 -1.94 12.23
C ARG A 117 10.19 -2.33 11.49
N VAL A 118 10.25 -2.01 10.20
CA VAL A 118 11.44 -2.14 9.37
C VAL A 118 11.76 -0.75 8.83
N SER A 119 12.97 -0.27 9.11
CA SER A 119 13.40 1.08 8.78
C SER A 119 14.85 1.09 8.32
N GLN A 120 15.24 2.10 7.54
CA GLN A 120 16.63 2.38 7.17
C GLN A 120 17.35 1.16 6.59
N THR A 121 16.65 0.38 5.78
CA THR A 121 17.14 -0.92 5.33
C THR A 121 17.67 -0.84 3.89
N VAL A 122 18.86 -1.41 3.67
CA VAL A 122 19.45 -1.51 2.33
C VAL A 122 19.26 -2.92 1.79
N MET A 123 18.65 -3.03 0.62
CA MET A 123 18.34 -4.30 -0.04
C MET A 123 19.08 -4.40 -1.38
N ARG A 124 19.87 -5.46 -1.58
CA ARG A 124 20.59 -5.72 -2.84
C ARG A 124 20.29 -7.12 -3.33
N SER A 125 19.43 -7.22 -4.33
CA SER A 125 18.86 -8.48 -4.79
C SER A 125 18.29 -9.26 -3.61
N SER A 126 17.29 -8.69 -2.96
CA SER A 126 16.69 -9.18 -1.71
C SER A 126 15.21 -8.82 -1.68
N VAL A 127 14.43 -9.45 -0.81
CA VAL A 127 12.97 -9.22 -0.75
C VAL A 127 12.47 -9.21 0.69
N VAL A 128 11.50 -8.33 0.98
CA VAL A 128 10.65 -8.42 2.16
C VAL A 128 9.39 -9.16 1.76
N ALA A 129 9.05 -10.25 2.45
CA ALA A 129 7.93 -11.10 2.10
C ALA A 129 6.93 -11.23 3.26
N PHE A 130 5.66 -10.98 2.98
CA PHE A 130 4.55 -11.37 3.84
C PHE A 130 3.80 -12.53 3.19
N MET A 131 3.50 -13.55 3.99
CA MET A 131 2.90 -14.77 3.47
C MET A 131 1.77 -15.24 4.37
N ARG A 132 0.64 -15.63 3.75
CA ARG A 132 -0.56 -16.19 4.40
C ARG A 132 -1.28 -15.20 5.32
N ALA A 133 -2.26 -15.70 6.07
CA ALA A 133 -3.09 -14.89 6.96
C ALA A 133 -2.31 -14.43 8.19
N LEU A 134 -2.12 -13.12 8.34
CA LEU A 134 -1.44 -12.55 9.50
C LEU A 134 -2.37 -12.61 10.73
N PRO A 135 -1.83 -12.59 11.96
CA PRO A 135 -2.65 -12.41 13.17
C PRO A 135 -3.48 -11.12 13.11
N GLN A 136 -4.58 -11.06 13.87
CA GLN A 136 -5.34 -9.82 14.02
C GLN A 136 -4.51 -8.73 14.69
N HIS A 137 -4.90 -7.47 14.49
CA HIS A 137 -4.28 -6.32 15.17
C HIS A 137 -2.76 -6.20 14.89
N CYS A 138 -2.35 -6.50 13.66
CA CYS A 138 -1.00 -6.20 13.20
C CYS A 138 -0.87 -4.71 12.85
N ASP A 139 0.16 -4.06 13.37
CA ASP A 139 0.61 -2.73 12.95
C ASP A 139 2.01 -2.85 12.33
N ILE A 140 2.07 -2.72 11.01
CA ILE A 140 3.26 -3.01 10.20
C ILE A 140 3.69 -1.75 9.46
N ALA A 141 4.94 -1.34 9.66
CA ALA A 141 5.55 -0.25 8.91
C ALA A 141 6.89 -0.71 8.32
N ILE A 142 6.97 -0.68 6.99
CA ILE A 142 8.18 -0.93 6.19
C ILE A 142 8.54 0.39 5.52
N THR A 143 9.61 1.01 6.00
CA THR A 143 9.92 2.40 5.68
C THR A 143 11.39 2.59 5.34
N GLU A 144 11.71 3.64 4.59
CA GLU A 144 13.09 4.07 4.35
C GLU A 144 13.97 2.94 3.78
N ILE A 145 13.48 2.32 2.70
CA ILE A 145 14.16 1.21 2.02
C ILE A 145 14.93 1.75 0.81
N ASP A 146 16.21 1.40 0.72
CA ASP A 146 17.03 1.62 -0.48
C ASP A 146 17.31 0.26 -1.14
N ALA A 147 16.71 0.03 -2.31
CA ALA A 147 16.69 -1.26 -2.97
C ALA A 147 17.33 -1.24 -4.36
N VAL A 148 18.19 -2.22 -4.64
CA VAL A 148 18.75 -2.48 -5.97
C VAL A 148 18.51 -3.94 -6.34
N GLN A 149 17.77 -4.19 -7.42
CA GLN A 149 17.47 -5.54 -7.91
C GLN A 149 18.27 -5.84 -9.19
N THR A 150 19.17 -6.83 -9.13
CA THR A 150 19.96 -7.25 -10.31
C THR A 150 19.66 -8.67 -10.78
N PHE A 151 19.10 -9.53 -9.94
CA PHE A 151 18.74 -10.90 -10.28
C PHE A 151 17.58 -11.40 -9.41
N GLU A 152 16.92 -12.47 -9.85
CA GLU A 152 15.75 -13.02 -9.16
C GLU A 152 16.11 -13.63 -7.81
N VAL A 153 15.31 -13.34 -6.79
CA VAL A 153 15.48 -13.86 -5.44
C VAL A 153 14.65 -15.12 -5.24
N GLU A 154 15.29 -16.20 -4.79
CA GLU A 154 14.62 -17.44 -4.42
C GLU A 154 14.00 -17.32 -3.03
N LEU A 155 12.71 -17.63 -2.91
CA LEU A 155 12.03 -17.62 -1.62
C LEU A 155 12.24 -18.96 -0.90
N PRO A 156 12.81 -18.94 0.32
CA PRO A 156 13.06 -20.16 1.09
C PRO A 156 11.81 -21.04 1.24
N GLY A 157 11.95 -22.34 0.97
CA GLY A 157 10.86 -23.30 1.11
C GLY A 157 9.80 -23.25 0.01
N THR A 158 10.08 -22.57 -1.11
CA THR A 158 9.20 -22.55 -2.29
C THR A 158 10.01 -22.66 -3.58
N VAL A 159 9.37 -23.07 -4.68
CA VAL A 159 9.99 -23.06 -6.03
C VAL A 159 9.86 -21.67 -6.69
N SER A 160 9.41 -20.66 -5.95
CA SER A 160 9.07 -19.35 -6.47
C SER A 160 10.28 -18.43 -6.45
N LYS A 161 10.50 -17.73 -7.57
CA LYS A 161 11.47 -16.65 -7.71
C LYS A 161 10.73 -15.32 -7.82
N THR A 162 11.37 -14.23 -7.41
CA THR A 162 10.78 -12.89 -7.54
C THR A 162 11.83 -11.82 -7.81
N LEU A 163 11.45 -10.84 -8.62
CA LEU A 163 12.16 -9.58 -8.80
C LEU A 163 11.31 -8.45 -8.19
N SER A 164 11.13 -8.47 -6.87
CA SER A 164 10.36 -7.44 -6.18
C SER A 164 10.97 -6.99 -4.86
N VAL A 165 10.67 -5.76 -4.46
CA VAL A 165 11.12 -5.23 -3.16
C VAL A 165 10.21 -5.76 -2.04
N LEU A 166 8.90 -5.73 -2.27
CA LEU A 166 7.90 -6.30 -1.41
C LEU A 166 7.12 -7.40 -2.13
N LEU A 167 7.07 -8.58 -1.51
CA LEU A 167 6.23 -9.68 -1.93
C LEU A 167 5.09 -9.90 -0.91
N LEU A 168 3.87 -9.99 -1.42
CA LEU A 168 2.69 -10.43 -0.69
C LEU A 168 2.21 -11.74 -1.30
N LYS A 169 2.15 -12.83 -0.51
CA LYS A 169 1.73 -14.14 -1.00
C LYS A 169 0.54 -14.66 -0.21
N ASN A 170 -0.65 -14.62 -0.81
CA ASN A 170 -1.93 -15.00 -0.18
C ASN A 170 -2.13 -14.31 1.19
N VAL A 171 -1.88 -13.01 1.25
CA VAL A 171 -1.92 -12.26 2.52
C VAL A 171 -3.35 -11.91 2.89
N VAL A 172 -3.70 -12.14 4.15
CA VAL A 172 -4.95 -11.65 4.75
C VAL A 172 -4.58 -10.70 5.90
N LEU A 173 -5.04 -9.46 5.80
CA LEU A 173 -5.01 -8.47 6.88
C LEU A 173 -6.41 -8.41 7.50
N SER A 174 -6.50 -8.59 8.81
CA SER A 174 -7.74 -8.53 9.58
C SER A 174 -7.57 -7.58 10.76
N ALA A 175 -8.35 -6.49 10.79
CA ALA A 175 -8.16 -5.38 11.73
C ALA A 175 -6.69 -4.94 11.85
N SER A 176 -6.00 -4.82 10.71
CA SER A 176 -4.55 -4.66 10.65
C SER A 176 -4.11 -3.63 9.62
N THR A 177 -2.97 -2.99 9.87
CA THR A 177 -2.39 -1.95 9.02
C THR A 177 -1.02 -2.38 8.48
N LEU A 178 -0.82 -2.20 7.18
CA LEU A 178 0.48 -2.34 6.51
C LEU A 178 0.81 -1.06 5.74
N LEU A 179 1.82 -0.34 6.22
CA LEU A 179 2.40 0.83 5.58
C LEU A 179 3.73 0.46 4.90
N PHE A 180 3.84 0.74 3.61
CA PHE A 180 5.05 0.63 2.81
C PHE A 180 5.41 2.02 2.28
N SER A 181 6.42 2.68 2.85
CA SER A 181 6.64 4.12 2.63
C SER A 181 8.09 4.51 2.42
N ASN A 182 8.33 5.60 1.67
CA ASN A 182 9.66 6.19 1.51
C ASN A 182 10.70 5.20 0.95
N VAL A 183 10.31 4.46 -0.08
CA VAL A 183 11.18 3.46 -0.73
C VAL A 183 11.80 4.03 -1.99
N LYS A 184 13.10 3.84 -2.19
CA LYS A 184 13.79 4.12 -3.44
C LYS A 184 14.31 2.81 -3.98
N ALA A 185 13.88 2.46 -5.18
CA ALA A 185 14.19 1.17 -5.78
C ALA A 185 14.63 1.34 -7.22
N TYR A 186 15.70 0.64 -7.59
CA TYR A 186 16.22 0.58 -8.94
C TYR A 186 16.40 -0.88 -9.37
N THR A 187 16.13 -1.20 -10.64
CA THR A 187 16.44 -2.51 -11.20
C THR A 187 17.21 -2.43 -12.51
N THR A 188 18.03 -3.46 -12.79
CA THR A 188 18.63 -3.69 -14.11
C THR A 188 17.84 -4.70 -14.94
N SER A 189 16.81 -5.34 -14.38
CA SER A 189 15.96 -6.31 -15.06
C SER A 189 14.77 -5.62 -15.73
N ARG A 190 14.22 -6.24 -16.78
CA ARG A 190 13.06 -5.71 -17.53
C ARG A 190 11.70 -6.17 -17.01
N ASP A 191 11.68 -7.18 -16.13
CA ASP A 191 10.47 -7.87 -15.67
C ASP A 191 10.28 -7.79 -14.14
N ALA A 192 10.81 -6.74 -13.52
CA ALA A 192 10.73 -6.55 -12.07
C ALA A 192 9.44 -5.82 -11.66
N PHE A 193 8.93 -6.13 -10.47
CA PHE A 193 7.78 -5.46 -9.89
C PHE A 193 8.19 -4.69 -8.64
N GLY A 194 7.74 -3.46 -8.45
CA GLY A 194 8.05 -2.73 -7.22
C GLY A 194 7.50 -3.48 -6.00
N LEU A 195 6.18 -3.68 -6.05
CA LEU A 195 5.41 -4.53 -5.17
C LEU A 195 4.79 -5.67 -5.99
N TYR A 196 4.79 -6.87 -5.44
CA TYR A 196 4.23 -8.04 -6.10
C TYR A 196 3.29 -8.80 -5.16
N SER A 197 2.01 -8.85 -5.50
CA SER A 197 1.02 -9.69 -4.82
C SER A 197 0.69 -10.91 -5.67
N ILE A 198 1.08 -12.09 -5.19
CA ILE A 198 0.74 -13.37 -5.79
C ILE A 198 -0.35 -14.06 -4.98
N GLY A 199 -1.36 -14.58 -5.70
CA GLY A 199 -2.58 -15.07 -5.08
C GLY A 199 -3.50 -13.93 -4.64
N THR A 200 -4.25 -14.12 -3.56
CA THR A 200 -5.21 -13.11 -3.09
C THR A 200 -4.63 -12.25 -1.97
N LEU A 201 -4.66 -10.93 -2.15
CA LEU A 201 -4.55 -9.97 -1.05
C LEU A 201 -5.95 -9.67 -0.52
N THR A 202 -6.20 -9.92 0.75
CA THR A 202 -7.50 -9.70 1.40
C THR A 202 -7.36 -8.71 2.54
N LEU A 203 -8.19 -7.67 2.53
CA LEU A 203 -8.31 -6.68 3.59
C LEU A 203 -9.73 -6.75 4.18
N VAL A 204 -9.83 -6.98 5.49
CA VAL A 204 -11.12 -7.13 6.19
C VAL A 204 -11.05 -6.55 7.61
N GLY A 205 -12.20 -6.20 8.19
CA GLY A 205 -12.29 -5.79 9.59
C GLY A 205 -11.65 -4.44 9.87
N GLY A 206 -11.80 -3.47 8.96
CA GLY A 206 -11.14 -2.16 9.07
C GLY A 206 -9.65 -2.22 8.80
N SER A 207 -9.18 -3.15 7.96
CA SER A 207 -7.77 -3.26 7.62
C SER A 207 -7.33 -2.21 6.61
N SER A 208 -6.04 -1.87 6.61
CA SER A 208 -5.52 -0.87 5.69
C SER A 208 -4.17 -1.25 5.09
N PHE A 209 -4.05 -1.11 3.78
CA PHE A 209 -2.78 -1.19 3.05
C PHE A 209 -2.46 0.16 2.42
N TYR A 210 -1.28 0.69 2.70
CA TYR A 210 -0.77 1.93 2.11
C TYR A 210 0.60 1.69 1.48
N ALA A 211 0.76 2.03 0.21
CA ALA A 211 2.07 2.23 -0.40
C ALA A 211 2.22 3.67 -0.85
N GLN A 212 3.19 4.39 -0.28
CA GLN A 212 3.31 5.83 -0.47
C GLN A 212 4.73 6.38 -0.54
N TYR A 213 4.92 7.48 -1.25
CA TYR A 213 6.23 8.13 -1.40
C TYR A 213 7.33 7.16 -1.86
N CYS A 214 6.97 6.16 -2.66
CA CYS A 214 7.91 5.19 -3.23
C CYS A 214 8.33 5.64 -4.63
N SER A 215 9.59 5.41 -4.99
CA SER A 215 10.15 5.63 -6.31
C SER A 215 10.70 4.32 -6.89
N PHE A 216 10.13 3.84 -7.99
CA PHE A 216 10.53 2.61 -8.66
C PHE A 216 11.06 2.91 -10.07
N ASP A 217 12.39 2.86 -10.25
CA ASP A 217 13.03 3.09 -11.53
C ASP A 217 13.32 1.77 -12.27
N ARG A 218 12.93 1.72 -13.55
CA ARG A 218 13.04 0.58 -14.49
C ARG A 218 12.23 -0.67 -14.14
N TYR A 219 11.31 -0.59 -13.19
CA TYR A 219 10.37 -1.68 -12.92
C TYR A 219 9.30 -1.73 -14.01
N THR A 220 8.69 -2.90 -14.22
CA THR A 220 7.59 -3.08 -15.19
C THR A 220 6.30 -2.51 -14.64
N HIS A 221 5.98 -2.84 -13.38
CA HIS A 221 4.83 -2.32 -12.66
C HIS A 221 5.26 -1.80 -11.30
N LEU A 222 4.67 -0.69 -10.86
CA LEU A 222 4.84 -0.24 -9.47
C LEU A 222 4.20 -1.25 -8.53
N PHE A 223 2.94 -1.65 -8.78
CA PHE A 223 2.30 -2.74 -8.07
C PHE A 223 1.60 -3.70 -9.02
N TYR A 224 2.04 -4.95 -9.02
CA TYR A 224 1.31 -6.07 -9.61
C TYR A 224 0.42 -6.77 -8.58
N LEU A 225 -0.87 -6.89 -8.87
CA LEU A 225 -1.86 -7.61 -8.07
C LEU A 225 -2.48 -8.76 -8.87
N TYR A 226 -2.37 -9.99 -8.34
CA TYR A 226 -3.08 -11.12 -8.92
C TYR A 226 -4.59 -11.08 -8.62
N ARG A 227 -4.98 -11.07 -7.34
CA ARG A 227 -6.37 -10.86 -6.88
C ARG A 227 -6.41 -9.90 -5.69
N LEU A 228 -7.45 -9.08 -5.61
CA LEU A 228 -7.69 -8.19 -4.46
C LEU A 228 -9.13 -8.32 -3.97
N SER A 229 -9.30 -8.39 -2.64
CA SER A 229 -10.57 -8.21 -1.97
C SER A 229 -10.39 -7.20 -0.84
N VAL A 230 -11.11 -6.08 -0.92
CA VAL A 230 -11.15 -5.05 0.11
C VAL A 230 -12.58 -4.98 0.63
N SER A 231 -12.78 -5.37 1.89
CA SER A 231 -14.12 -5.50 2.46
C SER A 231 -14.17 -5.03 3.90
N ASP A 232 -15.37 -4.78 4.39
CA ASP A 232 -15.65 -4.43 5.79
C ASP A 232 -14.80 -3.24 6.26
N HIS A 233 -15.13 -2.06 5.76
CA HIS A 233 -14.53 -0.78 6.15
C HIS A 233 -13.02 -0.70 5.92
N SER A 234 -12.49 -1.46 4.95
CA SER A 234 -11.05 -1.55 4.70
C SER A 234 -10.58 -0.59 3.62
N VAL A 235 -9.28 -0.28 3.64
CA VAL A 235 -8.66 0.69 2.72
C VAL A 235 -7.45 0.08 2.01
N PHE A 236 -7.42 0.20 0.69
CA PHE A 236 -6.23 -0.01 -0.12
C PHE A 236 -5.82 1.31 -0.77
N ALA A 237 -4.55 1.73 -0.65
CA ALA A 237 -4.11 3.02 -1.16
C ALA A 237 -2.70 3.01 -1.77
N LEU A 238 -2.59 3.60 -2.97
CA LEU A 238 -1.35 3.99 -3.62
C LEU A 238 -1.26 5.51 -3.68
N LEU A 239 -0.35 6.11 -2.92
CA LEU A 239 -0.31 7.56 -2.70
C LEU A 239 1.04 8.18 -3.05
N ASN A 240 1.06 9.21 -3.90
CA ASN A 240 2.25 10.05 -4.14
C ASN A 240 3.52 9.25 -4.50
N ASN A 241 3.37 8.16 -5.27
CA ASN A 241 4.51 7.38 -5.73
C ASN A 241 4.98 7.85 -7.11
N THR A 242 6.24 7.57 -7.42
CA THR A 242 6.86 7.93 -8.69
C THR A 242 7.40 6.71 -9.43
N MET A 243 7.15 6.63 -10.72
CA MET A 243 7.67 5.58 -11.58
C MET A 243 8.22 6.20 -12.86
N PRO A 244 9.51 6.60 -12.89
CA PRO A 244 10.07 7.38 -14.00
C PRO A 244 9.82 6.75 -15.37
N TYR A 245 9.94 5.43 -15.47
CA TYR A 245 9.60 4.65 -16.65
C TYR A 245 9.00 3.32 -16.21
N GLY A 246 7.96 2.87 -16.92
CA GLY A 246 7.30 1.60 -16.63
C GLY A 246 6.14 1.30 -17.57
N VAL A 247 5.49 0.16 -17.35
CA VAL A 247 4.25 -0.19 -18.04
C VAL A 247 3.06 0.40 -17.28
N SER A 248 2.95 0.14 -15.97
CA SER A 248 1.85 0.70 -15.20
C SER A 248 2.09 0.95 -13.72
N LEU A 249 1.29 1.87 -13.14
CA LEU A 249 1.30 2.13 -11.70
C LEU A 249 0.60 1.00 -10.95
N LEU A 250 -0.56 0.58 -11.43
CA LEU A 250 -1.31 -0.54 -10.90
C LEU A 250 -1.60 -1.53 -12.02
N TYR A 251 -1.16 -2.78 -11.87
CA TYR A 251 -1.51 -3.88 -12.74
C TYR A 251 -2.36 -4.89 -11.99
N GLN A 252 -3.49 -5.25 -12.59
CA GLN A 252 -4.49 -6.12 -12.01
C GLN A 252 -4.78 -7.27 -12.98
N HIS A 253 -4.61 -8.51 -12.52
CA HIS A 253 -4.65 -9.70 -13.39
C HIS A 253 -5.96 -10.52 -13.34
N GLN A 254 -6.67 -10.59 -12.20
CA GLN A 254 -7.89 -11.43 -12.05
C GLN A 254 -9.02 -10.75 -11.25
N VAL A 255 -9.79 -11.46 -10.43
CA VAL A 255 -10.93 -10.88 -9.72
C VAL A 255 -10.49 -9.78 -8.74
N PHE A 256 -11.22 -8.67 -8.79
CA PHE A 256 -11.06 -7.51 -7.93
C PHE A 256 -12.42 -7.11 -7.32
N ASN A 257 -12.51 -7.03 -6.00
CA ASN A 257 -13.74 -6.61 -5.29
C ASN A 257 -13.46 -5.56 -4.21
N VAL A 258 -14.26 -4.50 -4.18
CA VAL A 258 -14.33 -3.52 -3.09
C VAL A 258 -15.76 -3.48 -2.58
N SER A 259 -15.98 -3.94 -1.35
CA SER A 259 -17.31 -4.11 -0.77
C SER A 259 -17.42 -3.56 0.65
N ASP A 260 -18.65 -3.40 1.13
CA ASP A 260 -18.99 -3.11 2.52
C ASP A 260 -18.24 -1.87 3.08
N HIS A 261 -18.52 -0.70 2.53
CA HIS A 261 -17.95 0.58 2.99
C HIS A 261 -16.43 0.68 2.85
N SER A 262 -15.85 -0.05 1.90
CA SER A 262 -14.42 -0.08 1.66
C SER A 262 -13.98 0.85 0.54
N VAL A 263 -12.68 1.15 0.50
CA VAL A 263 -12.11 2.12 -0.44
C VAL A 263 -10.84 1.58 -1.11
N LEU A 264 -10.75 1.70 -2.43
CA LEU A 264 -9.47 1.65 -3.15
C LEU A 264 -9.12 3.04 -3.68
N ARG A 265 -7.88 3.48 -3.40
CA ARG A 265 -7.34 4.78 -3.80
C ARG A 265 -6.07 4.64 -4.62
N VAL A 266 -5.99 5.37 -5.72
CA VAL A 266 -4.76 5.60 -6.49
C VAL A 266 -4.66 7.10 -6.69
N VAL A 267 -3.88 7.78 -5.85
CA VAL A 267 -3.89 9.24 -5.74
C VAL A 267 -2.48 9.83 -5.83
N GLY A 268 -2.30 10.86 -6.66
CA GLY A 268 -1.07 11.66 -6.72
C GLY A 268 0.14 10.92 -7.28
N ASN A 269 -0.05 9.77 -7.93
CA ASN A 269 1.07 8.99 -8.47
C ASN A 269 1.50 9.56 -9.83
N SER A 270 2.79 9.52 -10.13
CA SER A 270 3.32 10.13 -11.35
C SER A 270 4.38 9.26 -12.03
N GLY A 271 4.50 9.39 -13.35
CA GLY A 271 5.54 8.66 -14.10
C GLY A 271 5.34 8.65 -15.60
N SER A 272 6.42 8.41 -16.35
CA SER A 272 6.34 8.16 -17.78
C SER A 272 6.00 6.68 -18.03
N VAL A 273 4.77 6.32 -17.66
CA VAL A 273 4.24 4.96 -17.78
C VAL A 273 3.31 4.83 -18.97
N SER A 274 3.15 3.61 -19.49
CA SER A 274 2.18 3.36 -20.58
C SER A 274 0.74 3.54 -20.09
N TYR A 275 0.45 3.12 -18.86
CA TYR A 275 -0.89 3.11 -18.28
C TYR A 275 -0.88 3.48 -16.79
N ALA A 276 -1.86 4.24 -16.29
CA ALA A 276 -2.01 4.37 -14.84
C ALA A 276 -2.50 3.04 -14.24
N ILE A 277 -3.56 2.48 -14.84
CA ILE A 277 -4.22 1.25 -14.39
C ILE A 277 -4.32 0.28 -15.58
N CYS A 278 -3.75 -0.91 -15.41
CA CYS A 278 -3.97 -2.05 -16.29
C CYS A 278 -4.88 -3.06 -15.61
N ASN A 279 -5.86 -3.54 -16.35
CA ASN A 279 -6.85 -4.46 -15.84
C ASN A 279 -7.14 -5.57 -16.85
N ASP A 280 -7.11 -6.82 -16.37
CA ASP A 280 -7.40 -8.01 -17.17
C ASP A 280 -8.73 -8.69 -16.82
N ASP A 281 -9.48 -8.19 -15.84
CA ASP A 281 -10.76 -8.80 -15.42
C ASP A 281 -11.71 -7.78 -14.79
N LEU A 282 -12.99 -8.10 -14.59
CA LEU A 282 -13.98 -7.15 -14.10
C LEU A 282 -13.72 -6.73 -12.63
N TRP A 283 -13.74 -5.43 -12.36
CA TRP A 283 -13.75 -4.88 -10.99
C TRP A 283 -15.19 -4.75 -10.50
N THR A 284 -15.46 -5.26 -9.30
CA THR A 284 -16.77 -5.11 -8.64
C THR A 284 -16.67 -4.10 -7.50
N VAL A 285 -17.62 -3.16 -7.45
CA VAL A 285 -17.72 -2.15 -6.41
C VAL A 285 -19.14 -2.12 -5.88
N GLU A 286 -19.32 -2.50 -4.62
CA GLU A 286 -20.65 -2.72 -4.07
C GLU A 286 -20.78 -2.31 -2.60
N ARG A 287 -22.02 -2.18 -2.14
CA ARG A 287 -22.38 -1.95 -0.72
C ARG A 287 -21.71 -0.72 -0.16
N SER A 288 -21.98 0.41 -0.80
CA SER A 288 -21.54 1.74 -0.41
C SER A 288 -20.02 1.85 -0.37
N SER A 289 -19.34 1.35 -1.41
CA SER A 289 -17.88 1.35 -1.54
C SER A 289 -17.37 2.43 -2.51
N TRP A 290 -16.06 2.67 -2.55
CA TRP A 290 -15.47 3.74 -3.38
C TRP A 290 -14.20 3.36 -4.11
N LEU A 291 -14.18 3.63 -5.42
CA LEU A 291 -12.95 3.73 -6.22
C LEU A 291 -12.56 5.19 -6.40
N ASP A 292 -11.36 5.54 -5.98
CA ASP A 292 -10.87 6.91 -5.95
C ASP A 292 -9.57 7.05 -6.76
N TRP A 293 -9.68 7.63 -7.96
CA TRP A 293 -8.54 7.91 -8.84
C TRP A 293 -8.35 9.40 -9.02
N ARG A 294 -7.35 9.95 -8.33
CA ARG A 294 -7.13 11.40 -8.30
C ARG A 294 -5.71 11.82 -8.58
N ASP A 295 -5.54 12.93 -9.28
CA ASP A 295 -4.27 13.66 -9.38
C ASP A 295 -3.09 12.80 -9.89
N ASN A 296 -3.36 11.73 -10.64
CA ASN A 296 -2.30 10.90 -11.22
C ASN A 296 -1.79 11.53 -12.52
N ASP A 297 -0.48 11.61 -12.71
CA ASP A 297 0.16 12.14 -13.92
C ASP A 297 0.93 11.04 -14.65
N VAL A 298 0.36 10.54 -15.75
CA VAL A 298 1.00 9.53 -16.60
C VAL A 298 1.57 10.13 -17.89
N GLU A 299 1.81 11.44 -17.92
CA GLU A 299 2.36 12.18 -19.06
C GLU A 299 1.63 11.89 -20.39
N VAL A 300 2.28 11.14 -21.30
CA VAL A 300 1.75 10.76 -22.61
C VAL A 300 1.06 9.39 -22.62
N GLY A 301 1.10 8.67 -21.49
CA GLY A 301 0.44 7.39 -21.29
C GLY A 301 -1.08 7.50 -21.22
N ALA A 302 -1.75 6.36 -21.14
CA ALA A 302 -3.19 6.31 -20.94
C ALA A 302 -3.57 6.16 -19.46
N MET A 303 -4.75 6.63 -19.06
CA MET A 303 -5.23 6.35 -17.71
C MET A 303 -5.52 4.86 -17.53
N PHE A 304 -6.18 4.24 -18.51
CA PHE A 304 -6.66 2.86 -18.41
C PHE A 304 -6.16 1.98 -19.54
N HIS A 305 -6.04 0.68 -19.26
CA HIS A 305 -5.89 -0.39 -20.25
C HIS A 305 -6.79 -1.56 -19.88
N ASP A 306 -7.62 -2.00 -20.82
CA ASP A 306 -8.50 -3.16 -20.69
C ASP A 306 -8.14 -4.21 -21.75
N THR A 307 -8.12 -5.46 -21.35
CA THR A 307 -8.05 -6.58 -22.29
C THR A 307 -9.41 -7.25 -22.55
N VAL A 308 -10.44 -7.00 -21.73
CA VAL A 308 -11.72 -7.75 -21.71
C VAL A 308 -12.95 -6.91 -22.08
N SER A 309 -12.79 -5.59 -22.28
CA SER A 309 -13.89 -4.66 -22.61
C SER A 309 -14.96 -4.53 -21.51
N ALA A 310 -14.57 -4.73 -20.26
CA ALA A 310 -15.42 -4.55 -19.08
C ALA A 310 -14.55 -4.17 -17.87
N PHE A 311 -14.51 -2.87 -17.55
CA PHE A 311 -13.70 -2.37 -16.43
C PHE A 311 -14.39 -2.52 -15.08
N VAL A 312 -15.50 -1.81 -14.85
CA VAL A 312 -16.13 -1.70 -13.53
C VAL A 312 -17.62 -2.07 -13.58
N SER A 313 -18.04 -2.97 -12.69
CA SER A 313 -19.43 -3.19 -12.29
C SER A 313 -19.67 -2.51 -10.95
N ILE A 314 -20.68 -1.62 -10.90
CA ILE A 314 -20.96 -0.79 -9.74
C ILE A 314 -22.43 -0.87 -9.31
N ASP A 315 -22.66 -1.06 -8.01
CA ASP A 315 -23.99 -1.05 -7.42
C ASP A 315 -24.57 0.37 -7.24
N GLY A 316 -25.85 0.44 -6.93
CA GLY A 316 -26.58 1.71 -6.82
C GLY A 316 -26.21 2.56 -5.61
N SER A 317 -25.27 2.12 -4.76
CA SER A 317 -24.89 2.82 -3.53
C SER A 317 -23.41 3.25 -3.51
N SER A 318 -22.63 2.78 -4.47
CA SER A 318 -21.20 2.97 -4.53
C SER A 318 -20.78 4.15 -5.42
N VAL A 319 -19.51 4.53 -5.29
CA VAL A 319 -18.93 5.72 -5.92
C VAL A 319 -17.71 5.37 -6.76
N VAL A 320 -17.54 6.05 -7.89
CA VAL A 320 -16.27 6.17 -8.62
C VAL A 320 -15.91 7.65 -8.73
N THR A 321 -14.65 7.98 -8.44
CA THR A 321 -14.08 9.32 -8.65
C THR A 321 -12.92 9.24 -9.63
N LEU A 322 -12.94 10.10 -10.64
CA LEU A 322 -11.85 10.29 -11.60
C LEU A 322 -11.61 11.78 -11.82
N THR A 323 -10.69 12.37 -11.06
CA THR A 323 -10.46 13.83 -11.11
C THR A 323 -8.99 14.21 -11.08
N GLY A 324 -8.64 15.37 -11.66
CA GLY A 324 -7.30 15.95 -11.53
C GLY A 324 -6.17 15.21 -12.28
N CYS A 325 -6.46 14.07 -12.91
CA CYS A 325 -5.45 13.27 -13.59
C CYS A 325 -4.97 13.92 -14.90
N LYS A 326 -3.70 13.72 -15.21
CA LYS A 326 -3.04 14.14 -16.45
C LYS A 326 -2.57 12.91 -17.24
N MET A 327 -2.91 12.88 -18.53
CA MET A 327 -2.73 11.72 -19.39
C MET A 327 -2.67 12.12 -20.87
N GLY A 328 -2.06 11.28 -21.71
CA GLY A 328 -2.11 11.42 -23.17
C GLY A 328 -3.44 10.95 -23.74
N SER A 329 -4.07 9.94 -23.12
CA SER A 329 -5.40 9.46 -23.48
C SER A 329 -6.10 8.82 -22.29
N THR A 330 -7.41 8.59 -22.39
CA THR A 330 -8.13 7.81 -21.36
C THR A 330 -7.84 6.31 -21.48
N GLY A 331 -7.53 5.83 -22.69
CA GLY A 331 -7.32 4.40 -22.97
C GLY A 331 -8.61 3.57 -23.01
N LEU A 332 -9.77 4.24 -22.95
CA LEU A 332 -11.09 3.62 -23.00
C LEU A 332 -11.56 3.47 -24.46
N SER A 333 -11.74 2.24 -24.92
CA SER A 333 -12.39 1.93 -26.19
C SER A 333 -13.92 1.82 -26.07
N VAL A 334 -14.39 1.52 -24.86
CA VAL A 334 -15.80 1.39 -24.45
C VAL A 334 -16.03 2.18 -23.15
N SER A 335 -17.25 2.14 -22.59
CA SER A 335 -17.51 2.78 -21.30
C SER A 335 -16.65 2.16 -20.18
N LEU A 336 -16.16 3.01 -19.26
CA LEU A 336 -15.50 2.58 -18.03
C LEU A 336 -16.44 1.73 -17.15
N LEU A 337 -17.73 2.05 -17.15
CA LEU A 337 -18.73 1.29 -16.40
C LEU A 337 -19.37 0.26 -17.33
N SER A 338 -19.10 -1.02 -17.09
CA SER A 338 -19.70 -2.12 -17.86
C SER A 338 -21.13 -2.40 -17.40
N GLN A 339 -21.36 -2.30 -16.08
CA GLN A 339 -22.67 -2.42 -15.44
C GLN A 339 -22.76 -1.36 -14.34
N ALA A 340 -23.89 -0.66 -14.31
CA ALA A 340 -24.15 0.36 -13.30
C ALA A 340 -25.62 0.32 -12.88
N ASP A 341 -25.88 -0.03 -11.63
CA ASP A 341 -27.22 -0.06 -11.06
C ASP A 341 -27.73 1.35 -10.76
N ALA A 342 -29.04 1.57 -10.87
CA ALA A 342 -29.64 2.88 -10.58
C ALA A 342 -29.26 3.39 -9.17
N GLY A 343 -28.75 4.62 -9.10
CA GLY A 343 -28.34 5.28 -7.85
C GLY A 343 -26.84 5.42 -7.65
N TYR A 344 -26.01 4.71 -8.44
CA TYR A 344 -24.55 4.83 -8.39
C TYR A 344 -24.10 6.28 -8.58
N ARG A 345 -22.90 6.61 -8.13
CA ARG A 345 -22.29 7.92 -8.36
C ARG A 345 -20.98 7.78 -9.11
N PHE A 346 -20.88 8.47 -10.23
CA PHE A 346 -19.63 8.67 -10.94
C PHE A 346 -19.33 10.16 -11.02
N VAL A 347 -18.28 10.58 -10.30
CA VAL A 347 -17.77 11.95 -10.27
C VAL A 347 -16.53 12.02 -11.14
N ALA A 348 -16.56 12.85 -12.19
CA ALA A 348 -15.41 13.01 -13.09
C ALA A 348 -15.23 14.45 -13.56
N GLY A 349 -13.99 14.89 -13.74
CA GLY A 349 -13.70 16.24 -14.23
C GLY A 349 -12.26 16.66 -13.94
N CYS A 350 -11.87 17.82 -14.46
CA CYS A 350 -10.53 18.37 -14.25
C CYS A 350 -9.41 17.46 -14.76
N LEU A 351 -9.69 16.77 -15.87
CA LEU A 351 -8.76 15.84 -16.49
C LEU A 351 -7.97 16.56 -17.57
N MET A 352 -6.65 16.47 -17.54
CA MET A 352 -5.80 16.96 -18.61
C MET A 352 -5.51 15.81 -19.59
N VAL A 353 -6.21 15.80 -20.73
CA VAL A 353 -6.09 14.76 -21.76
C VAL A 353 -5.46 15.34 -23.02
N ALA A 354 -4.32 14.81 -23.45
CA ALA A 354 -3.57 15.28 -24.62
C ALA A 354 -3.33 16.81 -24.61
N GLY A 355 -3.07 17.37 -23.43
CA GLY A 355 -2.84 18.82 -23.24
C GLY A 355 -4.10 19.68 -23.18
N ARG A 356 -5.30 19.10 -23.26
CA ARG A 356 -6.58 19.81 -23.10
C ARG A 356 -7.22 19.46 -21.75
N VAL A 357 -7.69 20.47 -21.02
CA VAL A 357 -8.46 20.25 -19.79
C VAL A 357 -9.92 19.96 -20.16
N LEU A 358 -10.46 18.85 -19.64
CA LEU A 358 -11.86 18.46 -19.80
C LEU A 358 -12.65 18.90 -18.56
N THR A 359 -13.68 19.71 -18.77
CA THR A 359 -14.46 20.34 -17.68
C THR A 359 -15.96 20.19 -17.84
N THR A 360 -16.43 19.63 -18.97
CA THR A 360 -17.85 19.46 -19.27
C THR A 360 -18.19 18.00 -19.57
N ALA A 361 -19.45 17.60 -19.34
CA ALA A 361 -19.92 16.25 -19.64
C ALA A 361 -19.69 15.86 -21.10
N ALA A 362 -20.00 16.76 -22.05
CA ALA A 362 -19.82 16.50 -23.47
C ALA A 362 -18.35 16.36 -23.89
N GLU A 363 -17.40 16.93 -23.15
CA GLU A 363 -15.96 16.73 -23.36
C GLU A 363 -15.51 15.38 -22.81
N LEU A 364 -15.95 15.04 -21.59
CA LEU A 364 -15.68 13.74 -20.96
C LEU A 364 -16.18 12.58 -21.83
N GLU A 365 -17.43 12.66 -22.32
CA GLU A 365 -18.03 11.65 -23.20
C GLU A 365 -17.23 11.45 -24.49
N ARG A 366 -16.75 12.54 -25.09
CA ARG A 366 -15.92 12.49 -26.31
C ARG A 366 -14.56 11.84 -26.07
N SER A 367 -14.12 11.79 -24.83
CA SER A 367 -12.92 11.08 -24.39
C SER A 367 -13.23 9.67 -23.84
N GLY A 368 -14.43 9.14 -24.08
CA GLY A 368 -14.84 7.79 -23.66
C GLY A 368 -15.33 7.69 -22.21
N ILE A 369 -15.27 8.78 -21.46
CA ILE A 369 -15.76 8.85 -20.07
C ILE A 369 -17.26 9.16 -20.12
N THR A 370 -18.04 8.10 -20.25
CA THR A 370 -19.50 8.15 -20.34
C THR A 370 -20.14 7.83 -18.97
N ASN A 371 -21.45 8.03 -18.85
CA ASN A 371 -22.21 7.67 -17.64
C ASN A 371 -21.77 8.43 -16.37
N VAL A 372 -21.18 9.61 -16.55
CA VAL A 372 -20.82 10.53 -15.46
C VAL A 372 -22.09 11.11 -14.86
N THR A 373 -22.26 10.96 -13.55
CA THR A 373 -23.42 11.49 -12.82
C THR A 373 -23.19 12.91 -12.34
N THR A 374 -21.93 13.27 -12.06
CA THR A 374 -21.54 14.57 -11.53
C THR A 374 -20.24 15.01 -12.19
N VAL A 375 -20.23 16.20 -12.78
CA VAL A 375 -19.02 16.78 -13.36
C VAL A 375 -18.31 17.61 -12.29
N ALA A 376 -17.07 17.27 -11.97
CA ALA A 376 -16.28 17.98 -10.97
C ALA A 376 -15.85 19.37 -11.45
N VAL A 377 -15.95 20.37 -10.58
CA VAL A 377 -15.50 21.75 -10.83
C VAL A 377 -14.07 21.90 -10.35
N CYS A 378 -13.20 22.47 -11.18
CA CYS A 378 -11.76 22.51 -10.89
C CYS A 378 -11.39 23.61 -9.91
N GLY A 379 -10.61 23.25 -8.88
CA GLY A 379 -10.18 24.19 -7.85
C GLY A 379 -11.26 24.54 -6.82
N GLU A 380 -12.44 23.94 -6.92
CA GLU A 380 -13.48 23.99 -5.91
C GLU A 380 -13.59 22.64 -5.23
N CYS A 381 -13.75 22.63 -3.92
CA CYS A 381 -14.09 21.38 -3.25
C CYS A 381 -15.60 21.22 -3.17
N THR A 382 -16.05 19.99 -3.32
CA THR A 382 -17.45 19.62 -3.25
C THR A 382 -17.61 18.42 -2.35
N LYS A 383 -18.65 18.43 -1.51
CA LYS A 383 -18.92 17.34 -0.56
C LYS A 383 -18.98 15.97 -1.25
N ASP A 384 -19.56 15.91 -2.44
CA ASP A 384 -19.82 14.66 -3.16
C ASP A 384 -18.57 14.08 -3.86
N GLY A 385 -17.53 14.89 -4.08
CA GLY A 385 -16.29 14.46 -4.74
C GLY A 385 -15.11 14.24 -3.81
N ASP A 386 -15.07 14.95 -2.67
CA ASP A 386 -13.89 14.97 -1.79
C ASP A 386 -14.00 14.04 -0.59
N CYS A 387 -15.23 13.74 -0.15
CA CYS A 387 -15.50 13.01 1.09
C CYS A 387 -16.24 11.71 0.81
N PHE A 388 -15.81 10.62 1.46
CA PHE A 388 -16.51 9.36 1.34
C PHE A 388 -17.77 9.36 2.20
N ALA A 389 -18.91 9.74 1.63
CA ALA A 389 -20.18 9.91 2.37
C ALA A 389 -20.52 8.81 3.40
N PRO A 390 -20.29 7.51 3.14
CA PRO A 390 -20.52 6.44 4.12
C PRO A 390 -19.61 6.49 5.36
N LEU A 391 -18.41 7.07 5.26
CA LEU A 391 -17.44 7.24 6.35
C LEU A 391 -17.22 8.70 6.76
N THR A 392 -18.02 9.65 6.27
CA THR A 392 -17.93 11.07 6.61
C THR A 392 -19.12 11.49 7.48
N THR A 393 -18.86 12.03 8.69
CA THR A 393 -19.90 12.59 9.56
C THR A 393 -20.32 13.99 9.14
N VAL A 394 -19.34 14.87 8.93
CA VAL A 394 -19.57 16.28 8.58
C VAL A 394 -18.48 16.74 7.61
N THR A 395 -18.85 17.63 6.69
CA THR A 395 -17.93 18.36 5.82
C THR A 395 -17.84 19.81 6.27
N ILE A 396 -16.66 20.26 6.68
CA ILE A 396 -16.39 21.64 7.12
C ILE A 396 -15.23 22.17 6.31
N ASP A 397 -15.42 23.27 5.57
CA ASP A 397 -14.36 23.96 4.84
C ASP A 397 -13.44 23.02 4.03
N CYS A 398 -14.05 22.12 3.24
CA CYS A 398 -13.34 21.14 2.40
C CYS A 398 -12.55 20.06 3.12
N LYS A 399 -12.84 19.89 4.41
CA LYS A 399 -12.34 18.79 5.21
C LYS A 399 -13.49 17.92 5.63
N CYS A 400 -13.25 16.64 5.49
CA CYS A 400 -14.20 15.64 5.85
C CYS A 400 -13.84 15.12 7.24
N GLN A 401 -14.82 15.10 8.13
CA GLN A 401 -14.65 14.54 9.45
C GLN A 401 -15.07 13.07 9.42
N CYS A 402 -14.16 12.18 9.80
CA CYS A 402 -14.43 10.74 9.88
C CYS A 402 -15.63 10.42 10.78
N ALA A 403 -16.48 9.52 10.31
CA ALA A 403 -17.33 8.70 11.16
C ALA A 403 -16.49 7.76 12.01
N ALA A 404 -17.10 7.21 13.07
CA ALA A 404 -16.45 6.14 13.84
C ALA A 404 -16.13 4.96 12.90
N GLY A 405 -14.86 4.56 12.83
CA GLY A 405 -14.37 3.55 11.89
C GLY A 405 -13.84 4.09 10.56
N GLY A 406 -14.00 5.40 10.27
CA GLY A 406 -13.31 6.08 9.18
C GLY A 406 -11.88 6.46 9.57
N HIS A 407 -10.93 6.36 8.63
CA HIS A 407 -9.50 6.59 8.89
C HIS A 407 -8.82 7.48 7.84
N GLY A 408 -8.06 8.48 8.29
CA GLY A 408 -7.17 9.31 7.47
C GLY A 408 -7.88 10.29 6.53
N ASP A 409 -7.17 10.76 5.49
CA ASP A 409 -7.69 11.63 4.41
C ASP A 409 -8.73 10.94 3.50
N VAL A 410 -9.28 9.79 3.94
CA VAL A 410 -10.25 8.95 3.23
C VAL A 410 -11.66 9.24 3.70
N CYS A 411 -11.79 9.66 4.95
CA CYS A 411 -12.95 10.41 5.36
C CYS A 411 -12.96 11.67 4.52
#